data_AF-A0A9W6T1X4-F1
#
_entry.id   AF-A0A9W6T1X4-F1
#
_cell.length_a   1.000
_cell.length_b   1.000
_cell.length_c   1.000
_cell.angle_alpha   90.00
_cell.angle_beta   90.00
_cell.angle_gamma   90.00
#
_symmetry.space_group_name_H-M   'P 1'
#
loop_
_entity.id
_entity.type
_entity.pdbx_description
1 polymer ?
#
loop_
_entity_poly.entity_id
_entity_poly.type
_entity_poly.pdbx_seq_one_letter_code
_entity_poly.pdbx_strand_id
1 'polypeptide(L)'
;MIVSFKLETDNSILIKKAQDALKRYNHQLVIGNLLQTRKHEVVFVTENDQSWIKLTEEQIKNAVDIESLIIPSVLKAHSAWIEERKLECL
;
A
#
# COMPACT_ATOMS: atom_id res chain seq x y z
N MET A 1 6.66 0.35 12.28
CA MET A 1 5.66 0.61 11.23
C MET A 1 4.66 -0.53 11.21
N ILE A 2 3.37 -0.24 11.15
CA ILE A 2 2.26 -1.18 11.02
C ILE A 2 1.67 -1.00 9.63
N VAL A 3 1.57 -2.11 8.89
CA VAL A 3 0.97 -2.19 7.56
C VAL A 3 -0.25 -3.11 7.66
N SER A 4 -1.36 -2.68 7.06
CA SER A 4 -2.59 -3.50 6.98
C SER A 4 -3.10 -3.57 5.55
N PHE A 5 -3.87 -4.60 5.23
CA PHE A 5 -4.49 -4.77 3.92
C PHE A 5 -5.98 -4.42 3.95
N LYS A 6 -6.48 -3.88 2.84
CA LYS A 6 -7.89 -3.57 2.63
C LYS A 6 -8.36 -4.14 1.29
N LEU A 7 -9.12 -5.23 1.35
CA LEU A 7 -9.78 -5.83 0.19
C LEU A 7 -11.18 -5.25 0.02
N GLU A 8 -11.50 -4.79 -1.18
CA GLU A 8 -12.85 -4.36 -1.57
C GLU A 8 -13.22 -4.93 -2.94
N THR A 9 -14.48 -4.81 -3.34
CA THR A 9 -14.96 -5.20 -4.68
C THR A 9 -15.44 -4.00 -5.51
N ASP A 10 -15.57 -2.83 -4.88
CA ASP A 10 -16.02 -1.57 -5.48
C ASP A 10 -14.90 -0.53 -5.38
N ASN A 11 -14.47 -0.02 -6.54
CA ASN A 11 -13.41 0.98 -6.64
C ASN A 11 -13.78 2.31 -5.97
N SER A 12 -15.07 2.67 -5.96
CA SER A 12 -15.52 3.97 -5.44
C SER A 12 -15.33 4.12 -3.93
N ILE A 13 -15.20 3.00 -3.20
CA ILE A 13 -15.08 2.98 -1.73
C ILE A 13 -13.70 2.56 -1.22
N LEU A 14 -12.83 2.02 -2.08
CA LEU A 14 -11.55 1.43 -1.66
C LEU A 14 -10.67 2.43 -0.91
N ILE A 15 -10.40 3.59 -1.52
CA ILE A 15 -9.55 4.63 -0.93
C ILE A 15 -10.15 5.16 0.37
N LYS A 16 -11.45 5.48 0.36
CA LYS A 16 -12.14 6.00 1.53
C LYS A 16 -12.03 5.03 2.71
N LYS A 17 -12.30 3.75 2.49
CA LYS A 17 -12.22 2.72 3.54
C LYS A 17 -10.78 2.42 4.00
N ALA A 18 -9.79 2.67 3.15
CA ALA A 18 -8.38 2.58 3.52
C ALA A 18 -7.98 3.77 4.42
N GLN A 19 -8.36 5.00 4.04
CA GLN A 19 -8.14 6.20 4.87
C GLN A 19 -8.85 6.12 6.22
N ASP A 20 -10.10 5.63 6.25
CA ASP A 20 -10.84 5.42 7.49
C ASP A 20 -10.14 4.41 8.41
N ALA A 21 -9.49 3.38 7.84
CA ALA A 21 -8.73 2.41 8.61
C ALA A 21 -7.44 3.00 9.22
N LEU A 22 -6.72 3.86 8.47
CA LEU A 22 -5.57 4.59 9.01
C LEU A 22 -5.96 5.40 10.25
N LYS A 23 -7.03 6.20 10.14
CA LYS A 23 -7.53 7.05 11.24
C LYS A 23 -8.02 6.25 12.44
N ARG A 24 -8.64 5.10 12.21
CA ARG A 24 -9.23 4.29 13.28
C ARG A 24 -8.19 3.54 14.12
N TYR A 25 -7.07 3.16 13.52
CA TYR A 25 -6.09 2.27 14.14
C TYR A 25 -4.68 2.87 14.22
N ASN A 26 -4.49 4.12 13.78
CA ASN A 26 -3.21 4.83 13.74
C ASN A 26 -2.10 4.00 13.06
N HIS A 27 -2.46 3.34 11.94
CA HIS A 27 -1.50 2.63 11.09
C HIS A 27 -0.72 3.62 10.22
N GLN A 28 0.50 3.25 9.82
CA GLN A 28 1.32 4.09 8.93
C GLN A 28 0.98 3.88 7.45
N LEU A 29 0.47 2.68 7.11
CA LEU A 29 0.18 2.31 5.74
C LEU A 29 -0.99 1.31 5.66
N VAL A 30 -1.90 1.55 4.72
CA VAL A 30 -2.90 0.58 4.27
C VAL A 30 -2.61 0.24 2.80
N ILE A 31 -2.48 -1.05 2.48
CA ILE A 31 -2.41 -1.53 1.10
C ILE A 31 -3.81 -1.95 0.68
N GLY A 32 -4.43 -1.14 -0.18
CA GLY A 32 -5.75 -1.39 -0.73
C GLY A 32 -5.67 -2.20 -2.03
N ASN A 33 -6.64 -3.09 -2.25
CA ASN A 33 -6.75 -3.82 -3.50
C ASN A 33 -8.21 -4.20 -3.81
N LEU A 34 -8.55 -4.28 -5.09
CA LEU A 34 -9.83 -4.80 -5.53
C LEU A 34 -9.74 -6.32 -5.75
N LEU A 35 -10.79 -7.07 -5.40
CA LEU A 35 -10.80 -8.53 -5.57
C LEU A 35 -10.47 -8.96 -7.00
N GLN A 36 -10.97 -8.21 -7.97
CA GLN A 36 -10.87 -8.48 -9.41
C GLN A 36 -9.45 -8.25 -9.95
N THR A 37 -8.70 -7.31 -9.36
CA THR A 37 -7.40 -6.87 -9.87
C THR A 37 -6.26 -7.06 -8.87
N ARG A 38 -6.51 -7.70 -7.72
CA ARG A 38 -5.55 -7.85 -6.60
C ARG A 38 -4.19 -8.45 -6.94
N LYS A 39 -4.10 -9.22 -8.03
CA LYS A 39 -2.85 -9.82 -8.50
C LYS A 39 -2.04 -8.91 -9.43
N HIS A 40 -2.63 -7.80 -9.87
CA HIS A 40 -2.06 -6.93 -10.90
C HIS A 40 -1.90 -5.48 -10.44
N GLU A 41 -2.73 -5.03 -9.50
CA GLU A 41 -2.61 -3.68 -8.94
C GLU A 41 -3.01 -3.63 -7.47
N VAL A 42 -2.33 -2.74 -6.76
CA VAL A 42 -2.65 -2.34 -5.39
C VAL A 42 -2.45 -0.83 -5.24
N VAL A 43 -3.06 -0.24 -4.22
CA VAL A 43 -2.84 1.16 -3.84
C VAL A 43 -2.26 1.23 -2.44
N PHE A 44 -1.14 1.93 -2.31
CA PHE A 44 -0.57 2.32 -1.03
C PHE A 44 -1.28 3.58 -0.55
N VAL A 45 -1.90 3.53 0.61
CA VAL A 45 -2.63 4.66 1.21
C VAL A 45 -1.99 5.02 2.54
N THR A 46 -1.57 6.27 2.65
CA THR A 46 -1.07 6.90 3.89
C THR A 46 -2.04 8.02 4.30
N GLU A 47 -1.78 8.69 5.42
CA GLU A 47 -2.65 9.80 5.87
C GLU A 47 -2.67 10.96 4.87
N ASN A 48 -1.56 11.18 4.17
CA ASN A 48 -1.34 12.36 3.34
C ASN A 48 -1.25 12.07 1.84
N ASP A 49 -1.10 10.80 1.44
CA ASP A 49 -0.87 10.42 0.05
C ASP A 49 -1.46 9.06 -0.32
N GLN A 50 -1.69 8.86 -1.63
CA GLN A 50 -2.06 7.59 -2.23
C GLN A 50 -1.22 7.32 -3.49
N SER A 51 -0.68 6.12 -3.59
CA SER A 51 0.18 5.73 -4.71
C SER A 51 -0.21 4.36 -5.26
N TRP A 52 -0.52 4.29 -6.55
CA TRP A 52 -0.89 3.05 -7.22
C TRP A 52 0.35 2.30 -7.71
N ILE A 53 0.43 1.01 -7.40
CA ILE A 53 1.42 0.08 -7.93
C ILE A 53 0.71 -0.89 -8.85
N LYS A 54 1.14 -0.94 -10.11
CA LYS A 54 0.56 -1.81 -11.14
C LYS A 54 1.66 -2.59 -11.83
N LEU A 55 1.40 -3.86 -12.10
CA LEU A 55 2.23 -4.63 -13.02
C LEU A 55 2.08 -4.06 -14.43
N THR A 56 3.18 -4.03 -15.17
CA THR A 56 3.16 -3.76 -16.60
C THR A 56 2.63 -4.96 -17.37
N GLU A 57 2.20 -4.76 -18.61
CA GLU A 57 1.77 -5.87 -19.49
C GLU A 57 2.87 -6.94 -19.67
N GLU A 58 4.13 -6.50 -19.77
CA GLU A 58 5.29 -7.41 -19.85
C GLU A 58 5.45 -8.25 -18.58
N GLN A 59 5.32 -7.62 -17.40
CA GLN A 59 5.39 -8.33 -16.12
C GLN A 59 4.25 -9.34 -15.96
N ILE A 60 3.03 -8.98 -16.37
CA ILE A 60 1.88 -9.91 -16.37
C ILE A 60 2.16 -11.09 -17.31
N LYS A 61 2.68 -10.83 -18.52
CA LYS A 61 3.03 -11.88 -19.49
C LYS A 61 4.11 -12.82 -18.95
N ASN A 62 5.06 -12.29 -18.18
CA ASN A 62 6.12 -13.04 -17.52
C ASN A 62 5.69 -13.66 -16.18
N ALA A 63 4.39 -13.63 -15.85
CA ALA A 63 3.82 -14.17 -14.61
C ALA A 63 4.53 -13.65 -13.34
N VAL A 64 4.93 -12.38 -13.36
CA VAL A 64 5.51 -11.71 -12.18
C VAL A 64 4.43 -11.53 -11.11
N ASP A 65 4.73 -11.93 -9.89
CA ASP A 65 3.86 -11.68 -8.73
C ASP A 65 3.95 -10.20 -8.31
N ILE A 66 2.79 -9.57 -8.04
CA ILE A 66 2.70 -8.16 -7.59
C ILE A 66 3.48 -7.91 -6.30
N GLU A 67 3.64 -8.93 -5.46
CA GLU A 67 4.45 -8.90 -4.24
C GLU A 67 5.91 -8.48 -4.53
N SER A 68 6.43 -8.80 -5.71
CA SER A 68 7.77 -8.38 -6.15
C SER A 68 7.90 -6.85 -6.25
N LEU A 69 6.79 -6.12 -6.40
CA LEU A 69 6.74 -4.66 -6.37
C LEU A 69 6.31 -4.12 -4.99
N ILE A 70 5.41 -4.83 -4.29
CA ILE A 70 4.92 -4.43 -2.97
C ILE A 70 6.05 -4.46 -1.94
N ILE A 71 6.82 -5.55 -1.86
CA ILE A 71 7.81 -5.74 -0.80
C ILE A 71 8.91 -4.66 -0.83
N PRO A 72 9.55 -4.34 -1.98
CA PRO A 72 10.52 -3.24 -2.03
C PRO A 72 9.92 -1.88 -1.64
N SER A 73 8.66 -1.65 -2.01
CA SER A 73 7.96 -0.40 -1.68
C SER A 73 7.68 -0.28 -0.18
N VAL A 74 7.27 -1.37 0.47
CA VAL A 74 7.10 -1.43 1.93
C VAL A 74 8.44 -1.25 2.64
N LEU A 75 9.52 -1.87 2.15
CA LEU A 75 10.86 -1.69 2.72
C LEU A 75 11.31 -0.23 2.66
N LYS A 76 11.09 0.45 1.54
CA LYS A 76 11.38 1.88 1.40
C LYS A 76 10.59 2.73 2.40
N ALA A 77 9.30 2.48 2.54
CA ALA A 77 8.45 3.19 3.51
C ALA A 77 8.87 2.91 4.96
N HIS A 78 9.26 1.67 5.26
CA HIS A 78 9.74 1.28 6.58
C HIS A 78 11.05 1.97 6.95
N SER A 79 12.01 2.03 6.03
CA SER A 79 13.27 2.74 6.24
C SER A 79 13.04 4.23 6.48
N ALA A 80 12.17 4.86 5.68
CA ALA A 80 11.81 6.27 5.88
C ALA A 80 11.20 6.52 7.27
N TRP A 81 10.29 5.64 7.70
CA TRP A 81 9.67 5.71 9.04
C TRP A 81 10.70 5.59 10.17
N ILE A 82 11.71 4.72 10.03
CA ILE A 82 12.79 4.60 11.02
C ILE A 82 13.59 5.90 11.13
N GLU A 83 13.98 6.48 9.99
CA GLU A 83 14.79 7.70 9.98
C GLU A 83 14.02 8.91 10.53
N GLU A 84 12.74 9.06 10.19
CA GLU A 84 11.86 10.08 10.76
C GLU A 84 11.80 9.98 12.29
N ARG A 85 11.59 8.79 12.83
CA ARG A 85 11.51 8.57 14.29
C ARG A 85 12.84 8.78 15.01
N LYS A 86 13.98 8.54 14.35
CA LYS A 86 15.30 8.88 14.92
C LYS A 86 15.47 10.39 15.05
N LEU A 87 15.04 11.16 14.05
CA LEU A 87 15.15 12.61 14.05
C LEU A 87 14.26 13.26 15.11
N GLU A 88 13.07 12.71 15.38
CA GLU A 88 12.17 13.21 16.42
C GLU A 88 12.65 12.97 17.86
N CYS A 89 13.64 12.08 18.06
CA CYS A 89 14.21 11.75 19.37
C CYS A 89 15.50 12.54 19.69
N LEU A 90 15.94 13.42 18.79
CA LEU A 90 17.07 14.34 18.95
C LEU A 90 16.57 15.76 19.23
#